data_AF-A0A6C2D1P3-F1
#
_entry.id   AF-A0A6C2D1P3-F1
#
_cell.length_a   1.000
_cell.length_b   1.000
_cell.length_c   1.000
_cell.angle_alpha   90.00
_cell.angle_beta   90.00
_cell.angle_gamma   90.00
#
_symmetry.space_group_name_H-M   'P 1'
#
loop_
_entity.id
_entity.type
_entity.pdbx_description
1 polymer ?
#
loop_
_entity_poly.entity_id
_entity_poly.type
_entity_poly.pdbx_seq_one_letter_code
_entity_poly.pdbx_strand_id
1 'polypeptide(L)'
;MNDIVPPGLAEPEGDPFLLAAAAPPPAPQAFPEPLAVIRITAASARAFTLKAGQFLQVIDVEGRQCSDLLAFDAAALATGEEWGLDPTVTRTLAGAAYPQPGLHAKYFDARMQPLLETVQDTVGRHDAFALACTAKYYEDAGFPGHANCSDNFNAVLAPLGIRPRAGWPAINFFYNTFIQPCGTLGFAEPWSKPGDYVLLKAMKDLVVAVSSCADDIDPANAWQPTDIEARIYDAAHSFPRAMAHRMTPDSPARLTRPTAFAPVTETLTRDFIDYKGFWLPRSFVGHGTLAEYWACREKVAVMDLSALRKFDVSGPDAEALLQKVQTRDLRKLAVGQIVYTAVCHAHGGMMDDGTVFRMSRDVFRFVCGEDTTGLWLKEQAAAGNFDVHIRDTTDALHNLAVQGPKSRELLNKILWTAPVQPTISELGWFRFTAARLGGPTGIPLVVSRTGYTGELGYELWCAPKDGPAVWTAVMEAGATPLGFDALDMLRIEAGLAFAGHEFCDQTDPFEAGIGFTVALSKPEDFIGKAALEERKAHPRRKLVGLAIASNEPASHGDGIYLGRAKVGEITSTVRSPVLGTQIALARVDVAYSPLDTALQIGQLDGHRKRLDAKVVAFPHYDPTKARVRA
;
A
#
# COMPACT_ATOMS: atom_id res chain seq x y z
N MET A 1 51.30 -6.22 39.33
CA MET A 1 51.16 -6.43 37.87
C MET A 1 50.22 -7.61 37.74
N ASN A 2 48.90 -7.40 37.85
CA ASN A 2 47.97 -6.99 36.78
C ASN A 2 48.16 -7.95 35.59
N ASP A 3 47.22 -8.84 35.26
CA ASP A 3 45.84 -8.49 34.91
C ASP A 3 44.77 -9.47 35.39
N ILE A 4 43.68 -8.87 35.87
CA ILE A 4 42.39 -9.48 36.14
C ILE A 4 41.61 -9.50 34.82
N VAL A 5 41.27 -10.67 34.30
CA VAL A 5 40.26 -10.82 33.25
C VAL A 5 38.91 -11.03 33.95
N PRO A 6 37.91 -10.15 33.76
CA PRO A 6 36.61 -10.32 34.40
C PRO A 6 35.83 -11.48 33.74
N PRO A 7 34.99 -12.21 34.50
CA PRO A 7 34.10 -13.21 33.92
C PRO A 7 33.12 -12.51 32.97
N GLY A 8 33.05 -13.03 31.75
CA GLY A 8 32.15 -12.53 30.72
C GLY A 8 30.72 -12.45 31.25
N LEU A 9 30.14 -11.26 31.15
CA LEU A 9 28.70 -11.08 31.18
C LEU A 9 28.15 -11.90 30.02
N ALA A 10 27.55 -13.05 30.32
CA ALA A 10 26.61 -13.67 29.40
C ALA A 10 25.59 -12.58 29.04
N GLU A 11 25.41 -12.33 27.75
CA GLU A 11 24.30 -11.52 27.30
C GLU A 11 23.02 -12.09 27.93
N PRO A 12 22.12 -11.25 28.46
CA PRO A 12 20.87 -11.77 29.00
C PRO A 12 20.16 -12.50 27.86
N GLU A 13 19.90 -13.79 28.03
CA GLU A 13 18.94 -14.51 27.19
C GLU A 13 17.66 -13.67 27.21
N GLY A 14 17.38 -13.00 26.09
CA GLY A 14 16.24 -12.11 25.96
C GLY A 14 14.95 -12.87 26.28
N ASP A 15 13.97 -12.15 26.82
CA ASP A 15 12.63 -12.70 27.04
C ASP A 15 12.17 -13.46 25.79
N PRO A 16 11.91 -14.79 25.86
CA PRO A 16 11.57 -15.60 24.70
C PRO A 16 10.28 -15.14 23.99
N PHE A 17 9.50 -14.25 24.59
CA PHE A 17 8.31 -13.65 24.00
C PHE A 17 8.57 -12.34 23.26
N LEU A 18 9.74 -11.72 23.42
CA LEU A 18 10.08 -10.46 22.79
C LEU A 18 11.05 -10.69 21.64
N LEU A 19 10.58 -10.46 20.42
CA LEU A 19 11.46 -10.40 19.26
C LEU A 19 12.51 -9.31 19.52
N ALA A 20 13.78 -9.62 19.20
CA ALA A 20 14.85 -8.64 19.24
C ALA A 20 14.39 -7.37 18.50
N ALA A 21 14.76 -6.19 19.02
CA ALA A 21 14.45 -4.92 18.38
C ALA A 21 14.82 -5.01 16.89
N ALA A 22 13.91 -4.56 16.02
CA ALA A 22 14.11 -4.61 14.58
C ALA A 22 15.52 -4.12 14.22
N ALA A 23 16.12 -4.80 13.24
CA ALA A 23 17.29 -4.30 12.56
C ALA A 23 17.07 -2.81 12.21
N PRO A 24 18.12 -1.96 12.26
CA PRO A 24 18.02 -0.59 11.80
C PRO A 24 17.30 -0.54 10.44
N PRO A 25 16.53 0.54 10.16
CA PRO A 25 15.83 0.66 8.89
C PRO A 25 16.80 0.29 7.77
N PRO A 26 16.36 -0.56 6.80
CA PRO A 26 17.27 -1.08 5.79
C PRO A 26 18.06 0.08 5.19
N ALA A 27 19.39 -0.06 5.18
CA ALA A 27 20.26 0.97 4.63
C ALA A 27 19.78 1.31 3.21
N PRO A 28 19.93 2.58 2.76
CA PRO A 28 19.66 2.94 1.38
C PRO A 28 20.31 1.92 0.46
N GLN A 29 19.60 1.49 -0.59
CA GLN A 29 20.13 0.50 -1.51
C GLN A 29 21.51 0.96 -2.00
N ALA A 30 22.53 0.13 -1.76
CA ALA A 30 23.85 0.38 -2.30
C ALA A 30 23.82 0.13 -3.81
N PHE A 31 24.08 1.17 -4.59
CA PHE A 31 24.26 1.04 -6.03
C PHE A 31 25.69 0.54 -6.33
N PRO A 32 25.87 -0.34 -7.31
CA PRO A 32 27.20 -0.73 -7.77
C PRO A 32 27.91 0.46 -8.43
N GLU A 33 29.20 0.30 -8.76
CA GLU A 33 29.92 1.33 -9.53
C GLU A 33 29.27 1.49 -10.93
N PRO A 34 28.90 2.71 -11.33
CA PRO A 34 28.32 2.95 -12.65
C PRO A 34 29.36 2.84 -13.76
N LEU A 35 28.94 2.35 -14.92
CA LEU A 35 29.74 2.36 -16.16
C LEU A 35 30.03 3.80 -16.64
N ALA A 36 29.10 4.72 -16.36
CA ALA A 36 29.25 6.14 -16.67
C ALA A 36 28.46 6.98 -15.68
N VAL A 37 29.03 8.13 -15.31
CA VAL A 37 28.35 9.22 -14.60
C VAL A 37 28.33 10.43 -15.52
N ILE A 38 27.14 10.90 -15.86
CA ILE A 38 26.91 11.96 -16.83
C ILE A 38 26.19 13.09 -16.11
N ARG A 39 26.91 14.18 -15.83
CA ARG A 39 26.35 15.41 -15.29
C ARG A 39 25.72 16.23 -16.41
N ILE A 40 24.43 16.53 -16.29
CA ILE A 40 23.67 17.44 -17.13
C ILE A 40 23.51 18.74 -16.35
N THR A 41 24.27 19.76 -16.74
CA THR A 41 24.23 21.07 -16.08
C THR A 41 22.85 21.70 -16.25
N ALA A 42 22.42 22.51 -15.29
CA ALA A 42 21.18 23.28 -15.34
C ALA A 42 20.99 23.96 -16.70
N ALA A 43 19.76 23.93 -17.21
CA ALA A 43 19.38 24.49 -18.50
C ALA A 43 20.17 23.93 -19.71
N SER A 44 20.60 22.66 -19.68
CA SER A 44 21.29 21.99 -20.78
C SER A 44 20.78 20.56 -21.00
N ALA A 45 21.24 19.92 -22.08
CA ALA A 45 20.96 18.51 -22.35
C ALA A 45 22.24 17.73 -22.70
N ARG A 46 22.16 16.40 -22.60
CA ARG A 46 23.20 15.47 -23.04
C ARG A 46 22.56 14.27 -23.74
N ALA A 47 23.17 13.85 -24.86
CA ALA A 47 22.80 12.62 -25.55
C ALA A 47 23.91 11.55 -25.39
N PHE A 48 23.50 10.30 -25.24
CA PHE A 48 24.39 9.15 -25.04
C PHE A 48 23.67 7.85 -25.45
N THR A 49 24.42 6.75 -25.52
CA THR A 49 23.86 5.44 -25.89
C THR A 49 23.64 4.56 -24.67
N LEU A 50 22.60 3.73 -24.71
CA LEU A 50 22.31 2.71 -23.72
C LEU A 50 22.15 1.36 -24.42
N LYS A 51 22.86 0.32 -23.98
CA LYS A 51 22.73 -1.03 -24.54
C LYS A 51 21.54 -1.77 -23.95
N ALA A 52 20.96 -2.68 -24.73
CA ALA A 52 19.89 -3.55 -24.25
C ALA A 52 20.29 -4.23 -22.92
N GLY A 53 19.40 -4.14 -21.92
CA GLY A 53 19.62 -4.69 -20.59
C GLY A 53 20.35 -3.78 -19.59
N GLN A 54 21.06 -2.74 -20.05
CA GLN A 54 21.68 -1.75 -19.15
C GLN A 54 20.60 -0.93 -18.43
N PHE A 55 20.98 -0.35 -17.30
CA PHE A 55 20.10 0.52 -16.53
C PHE A 55 20.55 1.97 -16.62
N LEU A 56 19.59 2.88 -16.69
CA LEU A 56 19.77 4.32 -16.60
C LEU A 56 19.08 4.81 -15.34
N GLN A 57 19.86 5.40 -14.43
CA GLN A 57 19.34 6.13 -13.29
C GLN A 57 19.37 7.62 -13.62
N VAL A 58 18.22 8.29 -13.57
CA VAL A 58 18.11 9.76 -13.65
C VAL A 58 17.88 10.26 -12.23
N ILE A 59 18.77 11.14 -11.75
CA ILE A 59 18.83 11.59 -10.36
C ILE A 59 18.62 13.10 -10.32
N ASP A 60 17.69 13.51 -9.46
CA ASP A 60 17.59 14.90 -9.01
C ASP A 60 18.57 15.11 -7.85
N VAL A 61 19.68 15.81 -8.12
CA VAL A 61 20.81 15.87 -7.19
C VAL A 61 20.51 16.78 -6.00
N GLU A 62 19.85 17.91 -6.25
CA GLU A 62 19.58 18.95 -5.25
C GLU A 62 18.10 18.98 -4.80
N GLY A 63 17.25 18.17 -5.44
CA GLY A 63 15.82 18.17 -5.21
C GLY A 63 15.13 19.27 -6.00
N ARG A 64 13.83 19.08 -6.24
CA ARG A 64 12.96 20.00 -6.97
C ARG A 64 13.38 20.33 -8.41
N GLN A 65 14.30 19.57 -9.02
CA GLN A 65 14.68 19.74 -10.42
C GLN A 65 13.94 18.75 -11.31
N CYS A 66 13.32 19.25 -12.37
CA CYS A 66 12.71 18.44 -13.40
C CYS A 66 13.72 17.99 -14.46
N SER A 67 13.49 16.80 -15.01
CA SER A 67 14.30 16.26 -16.09
C SER A 67 13.46 15.70 -17.21
N ASP A 68 13.63 16.22 -18.41
CA ASP A 68 13.02 15.67 -19.61
C ASP A 68 13.90 14.55 -20.17
N LEU A 69 13.27 13.45 -20.62
CA LEU A 69 13.94 12.31 -21.21
C LEU A 69 13.33 11.93 -22.56
N LEU A 70 14.22 11.70 -23.53
CA LEU A 70 13.95 11.09 -24.83
C LEU A 70 14.74 9.80 -24.98
N ALA A 71 14.15 8.82 -25.65
CA ALA A 71 14.84 7.59 -26.02
C ALA A 71 14.42 7.17 -27.43
N PHE A 72 15.38 6.75 -28.25
CA PHE A 72 15.18 6.34 -29.63
C PHE A 72 15.74 4.94 -29.86
N ASP A 73 15.04 4.14 -30.65
CA ASP A 73 15.54 2.85 -31.13
C ASP A 73 16.81 3.07 -31.98
N ALA A 74 17.97 2.63 -31.46
CA ALA A 74 19.25 2.92 -32.10
C ALA A 74 19.40 2.22 -33.46
N ALA A 75 18.80 1.04 -33.63
CA ALA A 75 18.88 0.30 -34.89
C ALA A 75 18.05 0.98 -35.98
N ALA A 76 16.87 1.48 -35.62
CA ALA A 76 16.04 2.29 -36.51
C ALA A 76 16.72 3.61 -36.89
N LEU A 77 17.33 4.28 -35.91
CA LEU A 77 18.00 5.55 -36.15
C LEU A 77 19.18 5.39 -37.11
N ALA A 78 19.91 4.27 -37.02
CA ALA A 78 20.99 3.94 -37.96
C ALA A 78 20.52 3.77 -39.41
N THR A 79 19.24 3.48 -39.64
CA THR A 79 18.62 3.40 -40.97
C THR A 79 17.87 4.68 -41.36
N GLY A 80 17.99 5.75 -40.57
CA GLY A 80 17.33 7.05 -40.82
C GLY A 80 15.88 7.13 -40.34
N GLU A 81 15.41 6.15 -39.56
CA GLU A 81 14.07 6.15 -38.99
C GLU A 81 14.07 6.66 -37.53
N GLU A 82 13.27 7.68 -37.24
CA GLU A 82 13.19 8.28 -35.91
C GLU A 82 12.07 7.66 -35.05
N TRP A 83 12.31 6.45 -34.54
CA TRP A 83 11.38 5.81 -33.61
C TRP A 83 11.76 6.12 -32.15
N GLY A 84 11.28 7.27 -31.70
CA GLY A 84 11.43 7.76 -30.33
C GLY A 84 10.29 7.32 -29.41
N LEU A 85 10.51 7.53 -28.11
CA LEU A 85 9.51 7.41 -27.07
C LEU A 85 8.28 8.24 -27.44
N ASP A 86 7.11 7.60 -27.32
CA ASP A 86 5.81 8.22 -27.54
C ASP A 86 4.98 8.15 -26.25
N PRO A 87 4.78 9.27 -25.54
CA PRO A 87 3.99 9.30 -24.32
C PRO A 87 2.52 8.91 -24.56
N THR A 88 1.95 9.21 -25.73
CA THR A 88 0.55 8.89 -26.05
C THR A 88 0.35 7.40 -26.21
N VAL A 89 1.23 6.72 -26.95
CA VAL A 89 1.21 5.25 -27.04
C VAL A 89 1.50 4.63 -25.69
N THR A 90 2.45 5.19 -24.94
CA THR A 90 2.78 4.71 -23.60
C THR A 90 1.56 4.73 -22.68
N ARG A 91 0.84 5.86 -22.57
CA ARG A 91 -0.39 5.96 -21.77
C ARG A 91 -1.48 5.01 -22.26
N THR A 92 -1.61 4.87 -23.59
CA THR A 92 -2.61 3.98 -24.21
C THR A 92 -2.38 2.51 -23.82
N LEU A 93 -1.13 2.05 -23.84
CA LEU A 93 -0.80 0.65 -23.55
C LEU A 93 -0.66 0.37 -22.04
N ALA A 94 -0.16 1.34 -21.27
CA ALA A 94 -0.03 1.21 -19.82
C ALA A 94 -1.37 1.33 -19.11
N GLY A 95 -2.34 2.09 -19.67
CA GLY A 95 -3.59 2.41 -18.99
C GLY A 95 -3.40 3.35 -17.79
N ALA A 96 -2.26 4.03 -17.72
CA ALA A 96 -1.86 4.91 -16.63
C ALA A 96 -1.25 6.21 -17.18
N ALA A 97 -1.24 7.26 -16.36
CA ALA A 97 -0.66 8.56 -16.70
C ALA A 97 0.82 8.45 -17.11
N TYR A 98 1.58 7.64 -16.38
CA TYR A 98 2.96 7.28 -16.65
C TYR A 98 3.21 5.86 -16.12
N PRO A 99 4.19 5.14 -16.68
CA PRO A 99 4.59 3.83 -16.19
C PRO A 99 5.11 3.86 -14.75
N GLN A 100 4.77 2.83 -13.97
CA GLN A 100 5.27 2.59 -12.61
C GLN A 100 5.90 1.19 -12.52
N PRO A 101 6.87 0.96 -11.61
CA PRO A 101 7.40 -0.38 -11.36
C PRO A 101 6.29 -1.42 -11.18
N GLY A 102 6.35 -2.52 -11.94
CA GLY A 102 5.31 -3.56 -11.93
C GLY A 102 4.86 -3.97 -13.33
N LEU A 103 3.57 -4.34 -13.46
CA LEU A 103 3.01 -4.84 -14.73
C LEU A 103 2.97 -3.78 -15.84
N HIS A 104 2.73 -2.52 -15.50
CA HIS A 104 2.55 -1.41 -16.44
C HIS A 104 3.78 -0.50 -16.52
N ALA A 105 4.98 -1.09 -16.44
CA ALA A 105 6.25 -0.37 -16.24
C ALA A 105 6.92 0.18 -17.50
N LYS A 106 6.39 -0.07 -18.70
CA LYS A 106 7.13 0.17 -19.95
C LYS A 106 6.76 1.47 -20.66
N TYR A 107 7.77 2.12 -21.23
CA TYR A 107 7.64 3.19 -22.22
C TYR A 107 7.77 2.62 -23.63
N PHE A 108 6.99 3.14 -24.56
CA PHE A 108 6.86 2.61 -25.92
C PHE A 108 7.13 3.67 -26.98
N ASP A 109 7.54 3.23 -28.18
CA ASP A 109 7.56 4.06 -29.37
C ASP A 109 6.19 4.07 -30.10
N ALA A 110 6.08 4.86 -31.16
CA ALA A 110 4.87 4.95 -31.98
C ALA A 110 4.49 3.63 -32.72
N ARG A 111 5.39 2.63 -32.76
CA ARG A 111 5.13 1.28 -33.28
C ARG A 111 4.71 0.30 -32.17
N MET A 112 4.41 0.83 -30.97
CA MET A 112 4.07 0.04 -29.78
C MET A 112 5.20 -0.91 -29.33
N GLN A 113 6.45 -0.60 -29.68
CA GLN A 113 7.60 -1.40 -29.24
C GLN A 113 8.18 -0.82 -27.95
N PRO A 114 8.51 -1.66 -26.94
CA PRO A 114 9.03 -1.17 -25.68
C PRO A 114 10.46 -0.65 -25.86
N LEU A 115 10.76 0.51 -25.28
CA LEU A 115 12.09 1.11 -25.25
C LEU A 115 12.71 1.01 -23.86
N LEU A 116 11.98 1.42 -22.82
CA LEU A 116 12.45 1.47 -21.44
C LEU A 116 11.43 0.79 -20.51
N GLU A 117 11.91 0.16 -19.44
CA GLU A 117 11.09 -0.36 -18.33
C GLU A 117 11.47 0.36 -17.04
N THR A 118 10.49 0.91 -16.32
CA THR A 118 10.66 1.51 -15.00
C THR A 118 10.90 0.40 -13.98
N VAL A 119 12.09 0.39 -13.40
CA VAL A 119 12.49 -0.58 -12.37
C VAL A 119 12.29 0.01 -10.99
N GLN A 120 12.70 1.26 -10.78
CA GLN A 120 12.48 1.97 -9.52
C GLN A 120 12.03 3.40 -9.76
N ASP A 121 11.19 3.91 -8.87
CA ASP A 121 10.73 5.29 -8.86
C ASP A 121 10.61 5.78 -7.42
N THR A 122 11.43 6.75 -7.02
CA THR A 122 11.41 7.28 -5.65
C THR A 122 10.55 8.51 -5.46
N VAL A 123 9.84 8.96 -6.50
CA VAL A 123 9.04 10.19 -6.47
C VAL A 123 7.56 9.88 -6.71
N GLY A 124 7.25 9.01 -7.66
CA GLY A 124 5.87 8.59 -7.95
C GLY A 124 5.03 9.67 -8.62
N ARG A 125 5.63 10.79 -9.04
CA ARG A 125 4.98 11.96 -9.63
C ARG A 125 5.80 12.53 -10.77
N HIS A 126 5.27 12.39 -11.98
CA HIS A 126 5.92 12.78 -13.23
C HIS A 126 4.91 13.36 -14.20
N ASP A 127 5.41 14.05 -15.22
CA ASP A 127 4.61 14.49 -16.35
C ASP A 127 4.92 13.65 -17.59
N ALA A 128 3.87 13.09 -18.16
CA ALA A 128 3.89 12.39 -19.43
C ALA A 128 2.74 12.87 -20.33
N PHE A 129 2.20 14.08 -20.09
CA PHE A 129 1.11 14.69 -20.83
C PHE A 129 1.59 15.87 -21.69
N ALA A 130 2.44 16.73 -21.12
CA ALA A 130 2.90 17.93 -21.80
C ALA A 130 4.18 17.68 -22.61
N LEU A 131 4.56 18.69 -23.41
CA LEU A 131 5.84 18.70 -24.09
C LEU A 131 6.94 19.14 -23.11
N ALA A 132 8.18 18.78 -23.42
CA ALA A 132 9.33 19.48 -22.84
C ALA A 132 9.19 20.99 -23.13
N CYS A 133 9.68 21.85 -22.24
CA CYS A 133 9.51 23.30 -22.41
C CYS A 133 10.10 23.79 -23.75
N THR A 134 9.51 24.85 -24.29
CA THR A 134 9.74 25.33 -25.68
C THR A 134 10.04 26.82 -25.68
N ALA A 135 10.74 27.32 -26.71
CA ALA A 135 10.94 28.76 -26.89
C ALA A 135 9.62 29.54 -26.85
N LYS A 136 8.58 29.02 -27.51
CA LYS A 136 7.24 29.62 -27.54
C LYS A 136 6.65 29.81 -26.14
N TYR A 137 6.83 28.84 -25.23
CA TYR A 137 6.33 28.93 -23.86
C TYR A 137 6.84 30.20 -23.16
N TYR A 138 8.15 30.41 -23.22
CA TYR A 138 8.80 31.56 -22.59
C TYR A 138 8.54 32.87 -23.34
N GLU A 139 8.53 32.86 -24.67
CA GLU A 139 8.22 34.03 -25.49
C GLU A 139 6.82 34.57 -25.21
N ASP A 140 5.81 33.69 -25.16
CA ASP A 140 4.43 34.06 -24.83
C ASP A 140 4.31 34.60 -23.39
N ALA A 141 5.17 34.14 -22.48
CA ALA A 141 5.26 34.64 -21.11
C ALA A 141 6.07 35.96 -20.97
N GLY A 142 6.68 36.45 -22.06
CA GLY A 142 7.45 37.69 -22.08
C GLY A 142 8.96 37.54 -21.86
N PHE A 143 9.50 36.32 -22.00
CA PHE A 143 10.92 35.98 -21.83
C PHE A 143 11.55 35.49 -23.15
N PRO A 144 11.72 36.37 -24.17
CA PRO A 144 12.32 35.97 -25.43
C PRO A 144 13.79 35.58 -25.28
N GLY A 145 14.21 34.51 -25.97
CA GLY A 145 15.58 33.99 -25.92
C GLY A 145 15.91 33.17 -24.67
N HIS A 146 14.91 32.88 -23.82
CA HIS A 146 15.09 32.00 -22.67
C HIS A 146 15.50 30.59 -23.10
N ALA A 147 16.39 29.96 -22.34
CA ALA A 147 16.80 28.58 -22.57
C ALA A 147 15.60 27.64 -22.39
N ASN A 148 15.56 26.56 -23.18
CA ASN A 148 14.46 25.59 -23.10
C ASN A 148 14.92 24.20 -23.51
N CYS A 149 14.23 23.19 -22.97
CA CYS A 149 14.60 21.78 -23.15
C CYS A 149 14.50 21.34 -24.60
N SER A 150 13.51 21.84 -25.36
CA SER A 150 13.32 21.43 -26.74
C SER A 150 14.48 21.85 -27.65
N ASP A 151 14.98 23.08 -27.48
CA ASP A 151 16.15 23.56 -28.20
C ASP A 151 17.44 22.91 -27.71
N ASN A 152 17.56 22.66 -26.40
CA ASN A 152 18.67 21.90 -25.82
C ASN A 152 18.75 20.49 -26.43
N PHE A 153 17.60 19.81 -26.59
CA PHE A 153 17.53 18.53 -27.28
C PHE A 153 17.93 18.65 -28.75
N ASN A 154 17.39 19.63 -29.48
CA ASN A 154 17.74 19.84 -30.88
C ASN A 154 19.27 19.98 -31.06
N ALA A 155 19.93 20.72 -30.16
CA ALA A 155 21.38 20.93 -30.21
C ALA A 155 22.19 19.63 -30.01
N VAL A 156 21.82 18.77 -29.05
CA VAL A 156 22.56 17.53 -28.78
C VAL A 156 22.19 16.37 -29.70
N LEU A 157 21.00 16.42 -30.31
CA LEU A 157 20.51 15.37 -31.22
C LEU A 157 20.87 15.65 -32.69
N ALA A 158 21.12 16.90 -33.08
CA ALA A 158 21.51 17.26 -34.45
C ALA A 158 22.76 16.51 -34.96
N PRO A 159 23.85 16.34 -34.17
CA PRO A 159 25.00 15.55 -34.60
C PRO A 159 24.69 14.06 -34.86
N LEU A 160 23.56 13.56 -34.33
CA LEU A 160 23.09 12.19 -34.50
C LEU A 160 22.12 12.04 -35.69
N GLY A 161 21.89 13.10 -36.45
CA GLY A 161 21.02 13.09 -37.63
C GLY A 161 19.52 13.11 -37.32
N ILE A 162 19.13 13.35 -36.07
CA ILE A 162 17.72 13.46 -35.66
C ILE A 162 17.21 14.85 -36.01
N ARG A 163 16.07 14.93 -36.70
CA ARG A 163 15.48 16.21 -37.12
C ARG A 163 15.02 17.05 -35.92
N PRO A 164 15.25 18.37 -35.95
CA PRO A 164 14.81 19.26 -34.89
C PRO A 164 13.29 19.35 -34.82
N ARG A 165 12.76 19.59 -33.61
CA ARG A 165 11.33 19.78 -33.35
C ARG A 165 11.12 21.05 -32.54
N ALA A 166 10.02 21.76 -32.81
CA ALA A 166 9.64 22.96 -32.04
C ALA A 166 9.25 22.65 -30.59
N GLY A 167 8.79 21.41 -30.34
CA GLY A 167 8.50 20.89 -29.01
C GLY A 167 8.59 19.37 -29.01
N TRP A 168 9.24 18.82 -27.99
CA TRP A 168 9.45 17.37 -27.87
C TRP A 168 8.41 16.72 -26.95
N PRO A 169 7.75 15.63 -27.39
CA PRO A 169 6.91 14.83 -26.52
C PRO A 169 7.80 13.92 -25.64
N ALA A 170 8.41 14.51 -24.62
CA ALA A 170 9.30 13.83 -23.69
C ALA A 170 8.54 13.20 -22.52
N ILE A 171 9.25 12.39 -21.74
CA ILE A 171 8.82 12.09 -20.37
C ILE A 171 9.54 13.07 -19.46
N ASN A 172 8.79 13.88 -18.73
CA ASN A 172 9.32 14.91 -17.84
C ASN A 172 9.29 14.37 -16.42
N PHE A 173 10.38 13.72 -16.02
CA PHE A 173 10.58 13.19 -14.68
C PHE A 173 10.58 14.31 -13.65
N PHE A 174 10.07 13.96 -12.46
CA PHE A 174 9.90 14.80 -11.27
C PHE A 174 8.90 15.95 -11.41
N TYR A 175 8.43 16.25 -12.62
CA TYR A 175 7.49 17.33 -12.87
C TYR A 175 6.12 17.04 -12.24
N ASN A 176 5.65 17.95 -11.37
CA ASN A 176 4.39 17.81 -10.66
C ASN A 176 3.22 18.43 -11.45
N THR A 177 2.88 17.79 -12.56
CA THR A 177 1.76 18.16 -13.44
C THR A 177 0.50 17.34 -13.11
N PHE A 178 -0.68 17.94 -13.26
CA PHE A 178 -1.98 17.28 -13.06
C PHE A 178 -3.09 17.86 -13.93
N ILE A 179 -4.11 17.04 -14.18
CA ILE A 179 -5.37 17.46 -14.79
C ILE A 179 -6.38 17.72 -13.68
N GLN A 180 -6.90 18.95 -13.62
CA GLN A 180 -7.92 19.34 -12.66
C GLN A 180 -9.28 18.74 -13.04
N PRO A 181 -10.25 18.66 -12.09
CA PRO A 181 -11.61 18.18 -12.41
C PRO A 181 -12.31 18.96 -13.54
N CYS A 182 -11.97 20.23 -13.75
CA CYS A 182 -12.46 21.06 -14.86
C CYS A 182 -11.76 20.79 -16.21
N GLY A 183 -10.79 19.87 -16.25
CA GLY A 183 -10.05 19.49 -17.45
C GLY A 183 -8.82 20.35 -17.76
N THR A 184 -8.50 21.35 -16.93
CA THR A 184 -7.30 22.19 -17.13
C THR A 184 -6.04 21.49 -16.66
N LEU A 185 -4.93 21.70 -17.38
CA LEU A 185 -3.61 21.32 -16.93
C LEU A 185 -3.15 22.29 -15.82
N GLY A 186 -2.60 21.75 -14.73
CA GLY A 186 -1.95 22.50 -13.67
C GLY A 186 -0.59 21.91 -13.35
N PHE A 187 0.26 22.73 -12.73
CA PHE A 187 1.59 22.34 -12.26
C PHE A 187 1.86 23.00 -10.90
N ALA A 188 2.74 22.39 -10.12
CA ALA A 188 3.17 22.86 -8.81
C ALA A 188 4.64 22.45 -8.58
N GLU A 189 5.22 22.85 -7.44
CA GLU A 189 6.59 22.45 -7.11
C GLU A 189 6.74 20.91 -7.14
N PRO A 190 7.85 20.39 -7.69
CA PRO A 190 8.14 18.96 -7.69
C PRO A 190 8.18 18.36 -6.28
N TRP A 191 7.91 17.06 -6.22
CA TRP A 191 7.98 16.30 -4.96
C TRP A 191 9.37 15.73 -4.66
N SER A 192 10.27 15.77 -5.65
CA SER A 192 11.62 15.22 -5.53
C SER A 192 12.43 15.95 -4.46
N LYS A 193 13.17 15.17 -3.68
CA LYS A 193 14.16 15.62 -2.71
C LYS A 193 15.58 15.32 -3.22
N PRO A 194 16.63 15.93 -2.63
CA PRO A 194 18.01 15.61 -3.00
C PRO A 194 18.25 14.09 -3.02
N GLY A 195 18.73 13.59 -4.16
CA GLY A 195 19.04 12.18 -4.39
C GLY A 195 17.85 11.30 -4.78
N ASP A 196 16.64 11.83 -4.93
CA ASP A 196 15.53 11.09 -5.52
C ASP A 196 15.81 10.78 -7.00
N TYR A 197 15.30 9.64 -7.48
CA TYR A 197 15.65 9.12 -8.79
C TYR A 197 14.55 8.26 -9.42
N VAL A 198 14.68 8.08 -10.74
CA VAL A 198 14.02 7.00 -11.49
C VAL A 198 15.09 6.09 -12.08
N LEU A 199 14.93 4.78 -11.91
CA LEU A 199 15.80 3.75 -12.49
C LEU A 199 15.05 3.04 -13.61
N LEU A 200 15.61 3.11 -14.82
CA LEU A 200 15.04 2.57 -16.05
C LEU A 200 15.93 1.47 -16.60
N LYS A 201 15.36 0.40 -17.15
CA LYS A 201 16.07 -0.63 -17.89
C LYS A 201 15.85 -0.45 -19.39
N ALA A 202 16.92 -0.50 -20.18
CA ALA A 202 16.84 -0.55 -21.62
C ALA A 202 16.29 -1.88 -22.12
N MET A 203 15.26 -1.83 -22.95
CA MET A 203 14.65 -3.02 -23.56
C MET A 203 15.30 -3.39 -24.90
N LYS A 204 16.10 -2.49 -25.46
CA LYS A 204 16.87 -2.63 -26.70
C LYS A 204 18.05 -1.66 -26.68
N ASP A 205 18.86 -1.65 -27.74
CA ASP A 205 19.88 -0.61 -27.90
C ASP A 205 19.19 0.74 -28.20
N LEU A 206 19.55 1.77 -27.43
CA LEU A 206 18.92 3.07 -27.47
C LEU A 206 19.94 4.20 -27.65
N VAL A 207 19.50 5.26 -28.33
CA VAL A 207 20.06 6.60 -28.15
C VAL A 207 19.14 7.34 -27.19
N VAL A 208 19.69 7.83 -26.09
CA VAL A 208 18.96 8.54 -25.03
C VAL A 208 19.44 9.99 -24.98
N ALA A 209 18.52 10.92 -24.77
CA ALA A 209 18.86 12.28 -24.39
C ALA A 209 18.13 12.68 -23.12
N VAL A 210 18.87 13.32 -22.22
CA VAL A 210 18.37 13.81 -20.92
C VAL A 210 18.64 15.30 -20.85
N SER A 211 17.62 16.07 -20.45
CA SER A 211 17.70 17.50 -20.19
C SER A 211 17.61 17.78 -18.70
N SER A 212 18.34 18.80 -18.24
CA SER A 212 18.01 19.50 -16.99
C SER A 212 17.17 20.72 -17.35
N CYS A 213 15.93 20.74 -16.87
CA CYS A 213 14.98 21.79 -17.21
C CYS A 213 15.49 23.19 -16.86
N ALA A 214 15.31 24.13 -17.81
CA ALA A 214 15.75 25.52 -17.67
C ALA A 214 14.73 26.41 -16.93
N ASP A 215 13.53 25.90 -16.67
CA ASP A 215 12.39 26.72 -16.26
C ASP A 215 12.59 27.34 -14.87
N ASP A 216 12.67 28.65 -14.82
CA ASP A 216 12.80 29.45 -13.61
C ASP A 216 11.71 30.52 -13.49
N ILE A 217 10.73 30.53 -14.40
CA ILE A 217 9.66 31.53 -14.42
C ILE A 217 8.42 31.07 -13.65
N ASP A 218 8.37 29.79 -13.26
CA ASP A 218 7.26 29.16 -12.59
C ASP A 218 7.72 28.05 -11.59
N PRO A 219 6.82 27.39 -10.85
CA PRO A 219 7.19 26.41 -9.83
C PRO A 219 7.83 25.12 -10.35
N ALA A 220 7.93 24.89 -11.66
CA ALA A 220 8.48 23.69 -12.29
C ALA A 220 9.80 23.21 -11.68
N ASN A 221 10.73 24.12 -11.40
CA ASN A 221 11.99 23.81 -10.72
C ASN A 221 12.14 24.59 -9.41
N ALA A 222 11.02 24.91 -8.76
CA ALA A 222 10.96 25.83 -7.62
C ALA A 222 11.74 27.14 -7.87
N TRP A 223 11.64 27.68 -9.10
CA TRP A 223 12.34 28.89 -9.57
C TRP A 223 13.88 28.84 -9.49
N GLN A 224 14.47 27.66 -9.30
CA GLN A 224 15.92 27.48 -9.17
C GLN A 224 16.39 26.24 -9.92
N PRO A 225 16.70 26.36 -11.23
CA PRO A 225 17.28 25.28 -12.00
C PRO A 225 18.61 24.79 -11.41
N THR A 226 18.71 23.49 -11.19
CA THR A 226 19.90 22.79 -10.72
C THR A 226 20.29 21.66 -11.67
N ASP A 227 21.30 20.87 -11.32
CA ASP A 227 21.84 19.84 -12.19
C ASP A 227 21.07 18.51 -12.06
N ILE A 228 21.01 17.78 -13.17
CA ILE A 228 20.59 16.38 -13.20
C ILE A 228 21.82 15.49 -13.37
N GLU A 229 21.83 14.35 -12.69
CA GLU A 229 22.84 13.32 -12.92
C GLU A 229 22.22 12.07 -13.53
N ALA A 230 22.80 11.60 -14.63
CA ALA A 230 22.47 10.32 -15.25
C ALA A 230 23.59 9.32 -14.98
N ARG A 231 23.24 8.15 -14.44
CA ARG A 231 24.18 7.03 -14.24
C ARG A 231 23.78 5.84 -15.07
N ILE A 232 24.76 5.18 -15.68
CA ILE A 232 24.55 3.95 -16.45
C ILE A 232 25.11 2.77 -15.66
N TYR A 233 24.32 1.72 -15.52
CA TYR A 233 24.74 0.47 -14.86
C TYR A 233 24.74 -0.70 -15.85
N ASP A 234 25.66 -1.63 -15.62
CA ASP A 234 25.81 -2.83 -16.44
C ASP A 234 24.59 -3.76 -16.35
N ALA A 235 24.31 -4.46 -17.45
CA ALA A 235 23.21 -5.42 -17.54
C ALA A 235 23.41 -6.67 -16.64
N ALA A 236 24.63 -6.91 -16.17
CA ALA A 236 24.96 -7.97 -15.22
C ALA A 236 24.40 -7.70 -13.80
N HIS A 237 24.03 -6.46 -13.49
CA HIS A 237 23.42 -6.12 -12.22
C HIS A 237 21.91 -6.40 -12.21
N SER A 238 21.38 -6.64 -11.01
CA SER A 238 19.95 -6.81 -10.77
C SER A 238 19.49 -5.82 -9.73
N PHE A 239 18.40 -5.12 -10.02
CA PHE A 239 17.77 -4.16 -9.12
C PHE A 239 16.35 -4.64 -8.84
N PRO A 240 15.91 -4.67 -7.57
CA PRO A 240 14.55 -5.03 -7.24
C PRO A 240 13.59 -3.97 -7.78
N ARG A 241 12.41 -4.40 -8.23
CA ARG A 241 11.34 -3.46 -8.55
C ARG A 241 10.92 -2.75 -7.28
N ALA A 242 10.91 -1.44 -7.28
CA ALA A 242 10.54 -0.71 -6.07
C ALA A 242 9.99 0.70 -6.30
N MET A 243 9.05 1.09 -5.46
CA MET A 243 8.59 2.47 -5.34
C MET A 243 9.00 3.02 -3.98
N ALA A 244 9.27 4.31 -3.87
CA ALA A 244 9.47 4.91 -2.55
C ALA A 244 8.13 5.18 -1.85
N HIS A 245 8.11 4.85 -0.57
CA HIS A 245 7.10 5.24 0.38
C HIS A 245 7.73 6.12 1.46
N ARG A 246 7.04 7.20 1.84
CA ARG A 246 7.43 8.06 2.97
C ARG A 246 6.31 8.01 4.00
N MET A 247 6.65 7.59 5.21
CA MET A 247 5.68 7.48 6.32
C MET A 247 5.12 8.84 6.74
N THR A 248 5.94 9.89 6.70
CA THR A 248 5.52 11.29 6.88
C THR A 248 6.16 12.15 5.79
N PRO A 249 5.68 13.38 5.54
CA PRO A 249 6.28 14.28 4.56
C PRO A 249 7.80 14.45 4.76
N ASP A 250 8.27 14.47 6.01
CA ASP A 250 9.69 14.65 6.36
C ASP A 250 10.48 13.34 6.50
N SER A 251 9.82 12.19 6.43
CA SER A 251 10.49 10.89 6.56
C SER A 251 11.44 10.62 5.39
N PRO A 252 12.57 9.93 5.63
CA PRO A 252 13.38 9.36 4.56
C PRO A 252 12.55 8.37 3.73
N ALA A 253 12.82 8.32 2.44
CA ALA A 253 12.18 7.38 1.53
C ALA A 253 12.55 5.94 1.92
N ARG A 254 11.55 5.06 1.91
CA ARG A 254 11.74 3.61 2.04
C ARG A 254 11.22 2.95 0.79
N LEU A 255 12.06 2.14 0.14
CA LEU A 255 11.64 1.37 -1.02
C LEU A 255 10.64 0.28 -0.60
N THR A 256 9.63 0.05 -1.44
CA THR A 256 8.76 -1.13 -1.34
C THR A 256 9.61 -2.39 -1.33
N ARG A 257 9.20 -3.37 -0.52
CA ARG A 257 9.99 -4.57 -0.26
C ARG A 257 9.14 -5.84 -0.35
N PRO A 258 9.76 -6.99 -0.67
CA PRO A 258 9.07 -8.27 -0.61
C PRO A 258 8.74 -8.66 0.83
N THR A 259 7.79 -9.58 0.98
CA THR A 259 7.53 -10.27 2.26
C THR A 259 8.33 -11.57 2.36
N ALA A 260 8.26 -12.21 3.52
CA ALA A 260 8.75 -13.56 3.76
C ALA A 260 8.20 -14.61 2.79
N PHE A 261 7.03 -14.36 2.18
CA PHE A 261 6.36 -15.31 1.29
C PHE A 261 6.63 -15.04 -0.19
N ALA A 262 7.21 -13.88 -0.52
CA ALA A 262 7.53 -13.46 -1.89
C ALA A 262 8.30 -14.52 -2.71
N PRO A 263 9.34 -15.20 -2.17
CA PRO A 263 10.08 -16.20 -2.95
C PRO A 263 9.21 -17.34 -3.49
N VAL A 264 8.08 -17.64 -2.83
CA VAL A 264 7.12 -18.64 -3.31
C VAL A 264 6.01 -17.99 -4.13
N THR A 265 5.43 -16.88 -3.68
CA THR A 265 4.30 -16.25 -4.39
C THR A 265 4.69 -15.69 -5.76
N GLU A 266 5.92 -15.21 -5.94
CA GLU A 266 6.44 -14.75 -7.25
C GLU A 266 6.57 -15.88 -8.27
N THR A 267 6.61 -17.14 -7.82
CA THR A 267 6.54 -18.30 -8.73
C THR A 267 5.12 -18.61 -9.19
N LEU A 268 4.10 -18.13 -8.45
CA LEU A 268 2.69 -18.42 -8.69
C LEU A 268 1.96 -17.32 -9.46
N THR A 269 2.46 -16.07 -9.39
CA THR A 269 1.86 -14.94 -10.11
C THR A 269 2.90 -13.86 -10.45
N ARG A 270 2.53 -12.98 -11.38
CA ARG A 270 3.25 -11.73 -11.69
C ARG A 270 2.39 -10.50 -11.41
N ASP A 271 1.16 -10.68 -10.96
CA ASP A 271 0.20 -9.62 -10.67
C ASP A 271 0.27 -9.23 -9.20
N PHE A 272 1.05 -8.17 -8.93
CA PHE A 272 1.30 -7.63 -7.60
C PHE A 272 0.79 -6.18 -7.50
N ILE A 273 0.42 -5.80 -6.28
CA ILE A 273 0.18 -4.41 -5.89
C ILE A 273 1.16 -3.99 -4.82
N ASP A 274 1.44 -2.69 -4.74
CA ASP A 274 1.97 -2.08 -3.52
C ASP A 274 0.82 -1.94 -2.52
N TYR A 275 1.02 -2.51 -1.34
CA TYR A 275 0.18 -2.24 -0.18
C TYR A 275 1.07 -1.82 0.99
N LYS A 276 1.06 -0.51 1.28
CA LYS A 276 1.82 0.12 2.37
C LYS A 276 3.30 -0.28 2.35
N GLY A 277 3.97 -0.17 1.20
CA GLY A 277 5.40 -0.44 1.10
C GLY A 277 5.78 -1.91 0.96
N PHE A 278 4.82 -2.80 0.71
CA PHE A 278 5.07 -4.22 0.45
C PHE A 278 4.45 -4.66 -0.87
N TRP A 279 5.19 -5.48 -1.61
CA TRP A 279 4.66 -6.16 -2.81
C TRP A 279 3.81 -7.36 -2.39
N LEU A 280 2.50 -7.29 -2.67
CA LEU A 280 1.57 -8.37 -2.37
C LEU A 280 0.79 -8.82 -3.61
N PRO A 281 0.46 -10.12 -3.74
CA PRO A 281 -0.34 -10.62 -4.86
C PRO A 281 -1.71 -9.95 -4.96
N ARG A 282 -2.00 -9.31 -6.09
CA ARG A 282 -3.36 -8.83 -6.40
C ARG A 282 -4.28 -10.01 -6.68
N SER A 283 -3.81 -10.90 -7.54
CA SER A 283 -4.49 -12.12 -7.96
C SER A 283 -3.46 -13.19 -8.31
N PHE A 284 -3.84 -14.46 -8.17
CA PHE A 284 -3.08 -15.60 -8.65
C PHE A 284 -3.67 -16.06 -9.98
N VAL A 285 -3.12 -15.53 -11.07
CA VAL A 285 -3.65 -15.73 -12.45
C VAL A 285 -3.86 -17.21 -12.81
N GLY A 286 -3.06 -18.13 -12.25
CA GLY A 286 -3.23 -19.58 -12.44
C GLY A 286 -4.52 -20.16 -11.84
N HIS A 287 -5.15 -19.46 -10.90
CA HIS A 287 -6.42 -19.81 -10.27
C HIS A 287 -7.55 -18.88 -10.75
N GLY A 288 -7.31 -17.57 -10.74
CA GLY A 288 -8.28 -16.52 -11.01
C GLY A 288 -9.14 -16.17 -9.78
N THR A 289 -9.46 -14.88 -9.66
CA THR A 289 -10.11 -14.27 -8.49
C THR A 289 -11.34 -15.02 -7.98
N LEU A 290 -12.20 -15.51 -8.88
CA LEU A 290 -13.41 -16.27 -8.49
C LEU A 290 -13.07 -17.64 -7.90
N ALA A 291 -12.05 -18.33 -8.41
CA ALA A 291 -11.65 -19.63 -7.87
C ALA A 291 -11.00 -19.48 -6.49
N GLU A 292 -10.21 -18.41 -6.29
CA GLU A 292 -9.64 -18.04 -4.99
C GLU A 292 -10.75 -17.76 -3.97
N TYR A 293 -11.75 -16.96 -4.36
CA TYR A 293 -12.93 -16.67 -3.57
C TYR A 293 -13.67 -17.94 -3.12
N TRP A 294 -13.99 -18.85 -4.06
CA TRP A 294 -14.69 -20.09 -3.74
C TRP A 294 -13.84 -21.04 -2.89
N ALA A 295 -12.52 -21.06 -3.08
CA ALA A 295 -11.63 -21.82 -2.22
C ALA A 295 -11.70 -21.34 -0.75
N CYS A 296 -11.79 -20.02 -0.51
CA CYS A 296 -11.99 -19.50 0.84
C CYS A 296 -13.37 -19.88 1.41
N ARG A 297 -14.44 -19.70 0.64
CA ARG A 297 -15.83 -19.96 1.09
C ARG A 297 -16.11 -21.44 1.38
N GLU A 298 -15.51 -22.34 0.60
CA GLU A 298 -15.87 -23.77 0.61
C GLU A 298 -14.76 -24.70 1.15
N LYS A 299 -13.51 -24.25 1.16
CA LYS A 299 -12.33 -25.06 1.47
C LYS A 299 -11.38 -24.33 2.43
N VAL A 300 -10.15 -24.08 1.99
CA VAL A 300 -9.13 -23.29 2.67
C VAL A 300 -8.40 -22.47 1.62
N ALA A 301 -8.25 -21.18 1.90
CA ALA A 301 -7.43 -20.27 1.15
C ALA A 301 -6.37 -19.62 2.05
N VAL A 302 -5.25 -19.21 1.45
CA VAL A 302 -4.17 -18.53 2.15
C VAL A 302 -3.82 -17.18 1.58
N MET A 303 -3.57 -16.20 2.44
CA MET A 303 -3.20 -14.85 2.04
C MET A 303 -2.09 -14.30 2.92
N ASP A 304 -1.16 -13.62 2.29
CA ASP A 304 -0.11 -12.87 2.98
C ASP A 304 -0.66 -11.55 3.54
N LEU A 305 -0.63 -11.41 4.88
CA LEU A 305 -1.04 -10.21 5.60
C LEU A 305 0.16 -9.52 6.27
N SER A 306 1.39 -9.84 5.85
CA SER A 306 2.62 -9.34 6.47
C SER A 306 2.75 -7.82 6.44
N ALA A 307 2.07 -7.13 5.52
CA ALA A 307 2.11 -5.68 5.43
C ALA A 307 1.39 -4.96 6.58
N LEU A 308 0.54 -5.65 7.37
CA LEU A 308 -0.05 -5.03 8.57
C LEU A 308 1.05 -4.60 9.54
N ARG A 309 0.92 -3.41 10.12
CA ARG A 309 1.89 -2.87 11.08
C ARG A 309 1.76 -3.56 12.41
N LYS A 310 2.89 -3.88 13.04
CA LYS A 310 2.96 -4.68 14.27
C LYS A 310 3.81 -3.95 15.28
N PHE A 311 3.24 -3.63 16.43
CA PHE A 311 3.93 -2.93 17.50
C PHE A 311 3.86 -3.74 18.79
N ASP A 312 5.00 -4.20 19.27
CA ASP A 312 5.12 -4.82 20.59
C ASP A 312 5.29 -3.71 21.64
N VAL A 313 4.33 -3.62 22.56
CA VAL A 313 4.28 -2.65 23.64
C VAL A 313 4.51 -3.39 24.95
N SER A 314 5.66 -3.17 25.57
CA SER A 314 6.07 -3.85 26.79
C SER A 314 6.49 -2.86 27.88
N GLY A 315 6.18 -3.14 29.13
CA GLY A 315 6.55 -2.32 30.28
C GLY A 315 5.43 -2.25 31.31
N PRO A 316 5.71 -1.81 32.55
CA PRO A 316 4.72 -1.76 33.62
C PRO A 316 3.49 -0.90 33.26
N ASP A 317 3.65 0.09 32.38
CA ASP A 317 2.58 0.98 31.94
C ASP A 317 1.94 0.59 30.59
N ALA A 318 2.28 -0.57 30.02
CA ALA A 318 1.81 -0.97 28.69
C ALA A 318 0.27 -1.03 28.61
N GLU A 319 -0.39 -1.61 29.62
CA GLU A 319 -1.86 -1.64 29.68
C GLU A 319 -2.44 -0.23 29.82
N ALA A 320 -1.81 0.63 30.64
CA ALA A 320 -2.28 2.00 30.88
C ALA A 320 -2.19 2.88 29.62
N LEU A 321 -1.07 2.82 28.90
CA LEU A 321 -0.93 3.49 27.61
C LEU A 321 -1.98 3.00 26.61
N LEU A 322 -2.11 1.69 26.43
CA LEU A 322 -3.06 1.14 25.48
C LEU A 322 -4.51 1.43 25.90
N GLN A 323 -4.80 1.49 27.19
CA GLN A 323 -6.09 1.99 27.68
C GLN A 323 -6.31 3.46 27.27
N LYS A 324 -5.31 4.33 27.35
CA LYS A 324 -5.47 5.73 26.94
C LYS A 324 -5.73 5.89 25.44
N VAL A 325 -5.10 5.06 24.61
CA VAL A 325 -5.14 5.23 23.14
C VAL A 325 -6.22 4.41 22.43
N GLN A 326 -6.75 3.36 23.06
CA GLN A 326 -7.75 2.47 22.46
C GLN A 326 -9.16 2.76 22.98
N THR A 327 -10.13 2.64 22.08
CA THR A 327 -11.56 2.82 22.42
C THR A 327 -12.15 1.65 23.21
N ARG A 328 -11.52 0.47 23.19
CA ARG A 328 -11.91 -0.69 24.01
C ARG A 328 -11.38 -0.66 25.45
N ASP A 329 -11.99 -1.48 26.29
CA ASP A 329 -11.52 -1.76 27.65
C ASP A 329 -10.62 -3.01 27.69
N LEU A 330 -9.31 -2.80 27.65
CA LEU A 330 -8.26 -3.81 27.60
C LEU A 330 -8.03 -4.52 28.94
N ARG A 331 -8.47 -3.95 30.07
CA ARG A 331 -8.41 -4.61 31.39
C ARG A 331 -9.22 -5.91 31.41
N LYS A 332 -10.26 -5.99 30.56
CA LYS A 332 -11.10 -7.19 30.40
C LYS A 332 -10.45 -8.27 29.56
N LEU A 333 -9.30 -7.98 28.93
CA LEU A 333 -8.59 -8.92 28.09
C LEU A 333 -7.73 -9.83 28.97
N ALA A 334 -7.97 -11.13 28.94
CA ALA A 334 -7.08 -12.11 29.60
C ALA A 334 -5.82 -12.35 28.76
N VAL A 335 -4.74 -12.80 29.40
CA VAL A 335 -3.55 -13.28 28.68
C VAL A 335 -3.95 -14.38 27.68
N GLY A 336 -3.43 -14.31 26.45
CA GLY A 336 -3.81 -15.21 25.36
C GLY A 336 -5.04 -14.77 24.56
N GLN A 337 -5.70 -13.66 24.93
CA GLN A 337 -6.82 -13.10 24.16
C GLN A 337 -6.39 -11.96 23.24
N ILE A 338 -7.22 -11.77 22.21
CA ILE A 338 -7.11 -10.74 21.18
C ILE A 338 -8.37 -9.90 21.22
N VAL A 339 -8.27 -8.64 20.85
CA VAL A 339 -9.44 -7.79 20.75
C VAL A 339 -9.34 -6.81 19.58
N TYR A 340 -10.42 -6.67 18.80
CA TYR A 340 -10.52 -5.67 17.75
C TYR A 340 -11.00 -4.32 18.28
N THR A 341 -10.33 -3.23 17.95
CA THR A 341 -10.49 -1.90 18.54
C THR A 341 -10.29 -0.81 17.51
N ALA A 342 -10.96 0.33 17.71
CA ALA A 342 -10.71 1.55 16.96
C ALA A 342 -9.72 2.45 17.72
N VAL A 343 -8.92 3.21 16.97
CA VAL A 343 -8.06 4.30 17.46
C VAL A 343 -8.60 5.61 16.91
N CYS A 344 -8.73 6.62 17.77
CA CYS A 344 -9.36 7.89 17.40
C CYS A 344 -8.46 9.08 17.73
N HIS A 345 -8.64 10.16 16.98
CA HIS A 345 -8.18 11.48 17.36
C HIS A 345 -9.08 12.07 18.45
N ALA A 346 -8.63 13.17 19.08
CA ALA A 346 -9.40 13.85 20.13
C ALA A 346 -10.78 14.35 19.66
N HIS A 347 -10.95 14.66 18.36
CA HIS A 347 -12.24 15.05 17.77
C HIS A 347 -13.16 13.86 17.45
N GLY A 348 -12.78 12.63 17.83
CA GLY A 348 -13.58 11.40 17.69
C GLY A 348 -13.55 10.74 16.32
N GLY A 349 -12.81 11.32 15.36
CA GLY A 349 -12.59 10.69 14.05
C GLY A 349 -11.55 9.58 14.15
N MET A 350 -11.70 8.54 13.33
CA MET A 350 -10.82 7.38 13.34
C MET A 350 -9.48 7.69 12.71
N MET A 351 -8.41 7.39 13.45
CA MET A 351 -7.04 7.40 12.94
C MET A 351 -6.69 6.07 12.29
N ASP A 352 -7.08 4.98 12.94
CA ASP A 352 -6.76 3.60 12.54
C ASP A 352 -7.72 2.64 13.24
N ASP A 353 -7.66 1.37 12.87
CA ASP A 353 -8.29 0.25 13.55
C ASP A 353 -7.32 -0.93 13.63
N GLY A 354 -7.64 -1.92 14.45
CA GLY A 354 -6.75 -3.07 14.54
C GLY A 354 -7.04 -4.02 15.68
N THR A 355 -6.11 -4.94 15.88
CA THR A 355 -6.21 -5.97 16.91
C THR A 355 -5.12 -5.84 17.96
N VAL A 356 -5.49 -5.93 19.23
CA VAL A 356 -4.57 -5.94 20.36
C VAL A 356 -4.53 -7.34 20.95
N PHE A 357 -3.33 -7.93 21.00
CA PHE A 357 -3.02 -9.20 21.61
C PHE A 357 -2.48 -8.94 23.02
N ARG A 358 -3.01 -9.64 24.03
CA ARG A 358 -2.42 -9.63 25.37
C ARG A 358 -1.46 -10.82 25.51
N MET A 359 -0.17 -10.55 25.35
CA MET A 359 0.89 -11.56 25.37
C MET A 359 1.21 -12.02 26.79
N SER A 360 1.27 -11.08 27.72
CA SER A 360 1.46 -11.34 29.15
C SER A 360 0.75 -10.25 29.97
N ARG A 361 1.09 -10.12 31.26
CA ARG A 361 0.57 -9.03 32.10
C ARG A 361 0.95 -7.65 31.53
N ASP A 362 2.23 -7.52 31.15
CA ASP A 362 2.90 -6.24 30.84
C ASP A 362 3.42 -6.20 29.40
N VAL A 363 2.98 -7.12 28.53
CA VAL A 363 3.35 -7.20 27.12
C VAL A 363 2.11 -7.36 26.26
N PHE A 364 1.97 -6.47 25.29
CA PHE A 364 0.90 -6.45 24.30
C PHE A 364 1.48 -6.34 22.91
N ARG A 365 0.74 -6.82 21.91
CA ARG A 365 1.03 -6.55 20.50
C ARG A 365 -0.16 -5.87 19.86
N PHE A 366 0.06 -4.71 19.25
CA PHE A 366 -0.94 -4.01 18.48
C PHE A 366 -0.67 -4.18 16.99
N VAL A 367 -1.65 -4.71 16.27
CA VAL A 367 -1.62 -4.91 14.82
C VAL A 367 -2.62 -3.96 14.17
N CYS A 368 -2.17 -3.13 13.23
CA CYS A 368 -2.98 -2.05 12.64
C CYS A 368 -2.60 -1.75 11.18
N GLY A 369 -3.33 -0.86 10.52
CA GLY A 369 -3.17 -0.57 9.10
C GLY A 369 -2.15 0.53 8.77
N GLU A 370 -2.00 1.54 9.63
CA GLU A 370 -1.28 2.77 9.30
C GLU A 370 0.12 2.86 9.93
N ASP A 371 1.10 3.32 9.13
CA ASP A 371 2.49 3.51 9.56
C ASP A 371 2.61 4.55 10.67
N THR A 372 1.85 5.64 10.54
CA THR A 372 1.86 6.77 11.46
C THR A 372 1.34 6.41 12.85
N THR A 373 0.58 5.33 12.99
CA THR A 373 0.06 4.84 14.27
C THR A 373 1.19 4.50 15.25
N GLY A 374 2.30 3.95 14.76
CA GLY A 374 3.47 3.65 15.60
C GLY A 374 4.22 4.89 16.10
N LEU A 375 4.31 5.93 15.27
CA LEU A 375 4.87 7.23 15.67
C LEU A 375 3.99 7.89 16.73
N TRP A 376 2.70 7.96 16.45
CA TRP A 376 1.72 8.54 17.36
C TRP A 376 1.69 7.81 18.71
N LEU A 377 1.78 6.48 18.73
CA LEU A 377 1.83 5.71 19.97
C LEU A 377 3.04 6.10 20.85
N LYS A 378 4.21 6.35 20.22
CA LYS A 378 5.42 6.81 20.92
C LYS A 378 5.27 8.24 21.44
N GLU A 379 4.61 9.11 20.68
CA GLU A 379 4.28 10.47 21.14
C GLU A 379 3.35 10.43 22.35
N GLN A 380 2.32 9.58 22.34
CA GLN A 380 1.40 9.42 23.48
C GLN A 380 2.09 8.82 24.70
N ALA A 381 3.03 7.90 24.50
CA ALA A 381 3.87 7.35 25.56
C ALA A 381 4.70 8.45 26.25
N ALA A 382 5.41 9.25 25.46
CA ALA A 382 6.25 10.34 25.94
C ALA A 382 5.43 11.44 26.62
N ALA A 383 4.32 11.88 26.00
CA ALA A 383 3.45 12.91 26.56
C ALA A 383 2.77 12.47 27.87
N GLY A 384 2.53 11.17 28.05
CA GLY A 384 2.00 10.59 29.28
C GLY A 384 3.05 10.22 30.32
N ASN A 385 4.35 10.34 30.00
CA ASN A 385 5.47 9.84 30.82
C ASN A 385 5.28 8.37 31.25
N PHE A 386 4.81 7.53 30.34
CA PHE A 386 4.62 6.10 30.58
C PHE A 386 5.95 5.33 30.48
N ASP A 387 6.21 4.43 31.42
CA ASP A 387 7.34 3.50 31.37
C ASP A 387 7.00 2.31 30.46
N VAL A 388 7.26 2.51 29.16
CA VAL A 388 7.00 1.54 28.11
C VAL A 388 8.09 1.53 27.05
N HIS A 389 8.29 0.36 26.45
CA HIS A 389 9.05 0.16 25.23
C HIS A 389 8.08 -0.21 24.09
N ILE A 390 8.10 0.57 23.01
CA ILE A 390 7.31 0.33 21.80
C ILE A 390 8.26 -0.07 20.68
N ARG A 391 8.23 -1.35 20.29
CA ARG A 391 9.03 -1.91 19.20
C ARG A 391 8.18 -2.14 17.97
N ASP A 392 8.62 -1.63 16.83
CA ASP A 392 8.07 -2.03 15.52
C ASP A 392 8.61 -3.42 15.18
N THR A 393 7.71 -4.39 15.03
CA THR A 393 8.02 -5.80 14.72
C THR A 393 7.47 -6.22 13.37
N THR A 394 7.06 -5.25 12.52
CA THR A 394 6.47 -5.50 11.20
C THR A 394 7.37 -6.36 10.32
N ASP A 395 8.67 -6.05 10.29
CA ASP A 395 9.68 -6.78 9.50
C ASP A 395 10.21 -8.04 10.18
N ALA A 396 10.06 -8.14 11.51
CA ALA A 396 10.53 -9.29 12.28
C ALA A 396 9.48 -10.41 12.36
N LEU A 397 8.22 -10.11 12.03
CA LEU A 397 7.11 -11.02 12.18
C LEU A 397 6.13 -10.90 11.00
N HIS A 398 6.12 -11.93 10.17
CA HIS A 398 5.25 -12.04 9.01
C HIS A 398 4.08 -12.97 9.32
N ASN A 399 2.91 -12.74 8.72
CA ASN A 399 1.72 -13.53 9.01
C ASN A 399 0.98 -13.99 7.74
N LEU A 400 0.67 -15.29 7.73
CA LEU A 400 -0.11 -15.96 6.70
C LEU A 400 -1.50 -16.26 7.23
N ALA A 401 -2.52 -15.63 6.65
CA ALA A 401 -3.91 -15.93 6.95
C ALA A 401 -4.29 -17.26 6.29
N VAL A 402 -4.82 -18.21 7.07
CA VAL A 402 -5.34 -19.50 6.62
C VAL A 402 -6.84 -19.53 6.91
N GLN A 403 -7.64 -19.24 5.89
CA GLN A 403 -9.06 -18.88 6.02
C GLN A 403 -9.95 -19.86 5.26
N GLY A 404 -11.09 -20.21 5.82
CA GLY A 404 -12.09 -21.10 5.24
C GLY A 404 -12.56 -22.21 6.19
N PRO A 405 -13.72 -22.84 5.92
CA PRO A 405 -14.35 -23.81 6.82
C PRO A 405 -13.48 -25.03 7.15
N LYS A 406 -12.51 -25.37 6.30
CA LYS A 406 -11.60 -26.52 6.50
C LYS A 406 -10.25 -26.13 7.12
N SER A 407 -10.05 -24.86 7.46
CA SER A 407 -8.77 -24.33 7.99
C SER A 407 -8.33 -25.06 9.27
N ARG A 408 -9.25 -25.30 10.21
CA ARG A 408 -8.99 -26.06 11.44
C ARG A 408 -8.50 -27.48 11.16
N GLU A 409 -9.18 -28.20 10.27
CA GLU A 409 -8.83 -29.57 9.91
C GLU A 409 -7.44 -29.62 9.27
N LEU A 410 -7.15 -28.69 8.36
CA LEU A 410 -5.85 -28.57 7.72
C LEU A 410 -4.74 -28.31 8.74
N LEU A 411 -4.92 -27.31 9.61
CA LEU A 411 -3.89 -26.92 10.57
C LEU A 411 -3.62 -27.99 11.63
N ASN A 412 -4.64 -28.73 12.07
CA ASN A 412 -4.44 -29.88 12.98
C ASN A 412 -3.51 -30.96 12.42
N LYS A 413 -3.37 -31.08 11.09
CA LYS A 413 -2.50 -32.09 10.47
C LYS A 413 -1.03 -31.69 10.50
N ILE A 414 -0.73 -30.39 10.48
CA ILE A 414 0.63 -29.89 10.26
C ILE A 414 1.21 -29.19 11.49
N LEU A 415 0.35 -28.73 12.41
CA LEU A 415 0.77 -28.02 13.60
C LEU A 415 0.76 -28.89 14.84
N TRP A 416 1.80 -28.71 15.64
CA TRP A 416 1.94 -29.29 16.96
C TRP A 416 1.90 -28.18 18.02
N THR A 417 1.21 -28.42 19.13
CA THR A 417 1.20 -27.54 20.30
C THR A 417 1.74 -28.30 21.51
N ALA A 418 2.44 -27.60 22.40
CA ALA A 418 2.88 -28.20 23.66
C ALA A 418 1.64 -28.55 24.54
N PRO A 419 1.71 -29.57 25.42
CA PRO A 419 0.57 -29.95 26.27
C PRO A 419 -0.01 -28.84 27.15
N VAL A 420 0.80 -27.81 27.45
CA VAL A 420 0.39 -26.63 28.24
C VAL A 420 -0.30 -25.54 27.40
N GLN A 421 -0.32 -25.70 26.08
CA GLN A 421 -0.88 -24.76 25.12
C GLN A 421 -2.17 -25.35 24.51
N PRO A 422 -3.22 -24.54 24.29
CA PRO A 422 -4.41 -25.00 23.57
C PRO A 422 -4.04 -25.53 22.19
N THR A 423 -4.60 -26.67 21.81
CA THR A 423 -4.57 -27.18 20.44
C THR A 423 -5.36 -26.26 19.50
N ILE A 424 -5.21 -26.44 18.18
CA ILE A 424 -5.94 -25.64 17.19
C ILE A 424 -7.46 -25.83 17.33
N SER A 425 -7.91 -27.03 17.69
CA SER A 425 -9.34 -27.32 17.94
C SER A 425 -9.89 -26.67 19.20
N GLU A 426 -9.06 -26.50 20.23
CA GLU A 426 -9.45 -25.88 21.50
C GLU A 426 -9.37 -24.35 21.46
N LEU A 427 -8.66 -23.79 20.48
CA LEU A 427 -8.43 -22.37 20.36
C LEU A 427 -9.76 -21.62 20.09
N GLY A 428 -10.18 -20.82 21.07
CA GLY A 428 -11.36 -19.98 20.97
C GLY A 428 -11.20 -18.82 19.99
N TRP A 429 -12.30 -18.29 19.46
CA TRP A 429 -12.29 -17.11 18.59
C TRP A 429 -11.66 -15.91 19.33
N PHE A 430 -10.83 -15.12 18.64
CA PHE A 430 -10.04 -14.03 19.25
C PHE A 430 -9.12 -14.51 20.39
N ARG A 431 -8.48 -15.67 20.20
CA ARG A 431 -7.35 -16.14 21.03
C ARG A 431 -6.16 -16.53 20.18
N PHE A 432 -4.99 -16.63 20.79
CA PHE A 432 -3.79 -17.18 20.16
C PHE A 432 -3.12 -18.25 21.03
N THR A 433 -2.28 -19.05 20.39
CA THR A 433 -1.48 -20.10 21.02
C THR A 433 -0.09 -20.17 20.37
N ALA A 434 0.91 -20.61 21.13
CA ALA A 434 2.20 -20.95 20.56
C ALA A 434 2.14 -22.36 19.95
N ALA A 435 2.57 -22.50 18.71
CA ALA A 435 2.58 -23.76 17.98
C ALA A 435 3.91 -23.97 17.27
N ARG A 436 4.10 -25.16 16.70
CA ARG A 436 5.23 -25.47 15.83
C ARG A 436 4.76 -26.22 14.60
N LEU A 437 5.33 -25.88 13.45
CA LEU A 437 5.16 -26.62 12.20
C LEU A 437 6.18 -27.75 12.13
N GLY A 438 5.72 -28.99 11.89
CA GLY A 438 6.61 -30.15 11.75
C GLY A 438 7.03 -30.81 13.08
N GLY A 439 6.28 -30.58 14.17
CA GLY A 439 6.46 -31.28 15.45
C GLY A 439 7.17 -30.48 16.55
N PRO A 440 7.56 -31.11 17.68
CA PRO A 440 8.05 -30.43 18.88
C PRO A 440 9.33 -29.59 18.72
N THR A 441 10.16 -29.92 17.73
CA THR A 441 11.40 -29.20 17.39
C THR A 441 11.30 -28.43 16.07
N GLY A 442 10.09 -28.37 15.49
CA GLY A 442 9.83 -27.72 14.22
C GLY A 442 9.82 -26.20 14.29
N ILE A 443 9.43 -25.55 13.19
CA ILE A 443 9.43 -24.09 13.04
C ILE A 443 8.48 -23.46 14.07
N PRO A 444 8.94 -22.54 14.92
CA PRO A 444 8.09 -21.87 15.91
C PRO A 444 7.10 -20.90 15.26
N LEU A 445 5.85 -20.96 15.70
CA LEU A 445 4.76 -20.12 15.22
C LEU A 445 3.96 -19.55 16.39
N VAL A 446 3.38 -18.37 16.20
CA VAL A 446 2.17 -17.96 16.93
C VAL A 446 0.98 -18.23 16.01
N VAL A 447 -0.11 -18.77 16.54
CA VAL A 447 -1.33 -19.03 15.78
C VAL A 447 -2.47 -18.27 16.44
N SER A 448 -3.06 -17.32 15.73
CA SER A 448 -4.27 -16.62 16.20
C SER A 448 -5.50 -17.12 15.48
N ARG A 449 -6.63 -17.22 16.20
CA ARG A 449 -7.94 -17.48 15.60
C ARG A 449 -8.63 -16.16 15.28
N THR A 450 -8.12 -15.52 14.23
CA THR A 450 -8.55 -14.24 13.66
C THR A 450 -8.69 -14.37 12.13
N GLY A 451 -9.32 -13.38 11.50
CA GLY A 451 -9.53 -13.40 10.06
C GLY A 451 -10.28 -12.19 9.54
N TYR A 452 -10.07 -11.89 8.26
CA TYR A 452 -10.62 -10.73 7.56
C TYR A 452 -11.51 -11.14 6.35
N THR A 453 -12.13 -12.32 6.42
CA THR A 453 -12.89 -12.92 5.30
C THR A 453 -14.35 -13.25 5.64
N GLY A 454 -14.73 -13.17 6.91
CA GLY A 454 -16.02 -13.69 7.40
C GLY A 454 -16.11 -15.20 7.52
N GLU A 455 -15.01 -15.94 7.30
CA GLU A 455 -14.94 -17.40 7.47
C GLU A 455 -14.30 -17.80 8.80
N LEU A 456 -14.47 -19.07 9.19
CA LEU A 456 -13.55 -19.70 10.14
C LEU A 456 -12.12 -19.57 9.61
N GLY A 457 -11.18 -19.16 10.45
CA GLY A 457 -9.79 -19.04 10.01
C GLY A 457 -8.84 -18.75 11.14
N TYR A 458 -7.56 -18.81 10.77
CA TYR A 458 -6.42 -18.56 11.64
C TYR A 458 -5.39 -17.70 10.91
N GLU A 459 -4.45 -17.14 11.65
CA GLU A 459 -3.24 -16.53 11.10
C GLU A 459 -2.02 -17.18 11.73
N LEU A 460 -1.07 -17.59 10.88
CA LEU A 460 0.20 -18.18 11.28
C LEU A 460 1.28 -17.11 11.22
N TRP A 461 1.85 -16.78 12.37
CA TRP A 461 2.86 -15.73 12.52
C TRP A 461 4.23 -16.38 12.66
N CYS A 462 5.19 -16.02 11.80
CA CYS A 462 6.52 -16.61 11.72
C CYS A 462 7.61 -15.57 11.53
N ALA A 463 8.86 -15.95 11.84
CA ALA A 463 10.02 -15.16 11.45
C ALA A 463 10.17 -15.19 9.91
N PRO A 464 10.69 -14.11 9.26
CA PRO A 464 10.75 -14.04 7.81
C PRO A 464 11.50 -15.18 7.13
N LYS A 465 12.59 -15.65 7.75
CA LYS A 465 13.40 -16.78 7.24
C LYS A 465 12.60 -18.08 7.08
N ASP A 466 11.53 -18.24 7.85
CA ASP A 466 10.71 -19.45 7.87
C ASP A 466 9.49 -19.35 6.93
N GLY A 467 9.20 -18.16 6.40
CA GLY A 467 8.03 -17.89 5.56
C GLY A 467 7.86 -18.85 4.37
N PRO A 468 8.89 -19.12 3.55
CA PRO A 468 8.76 -20.04 2.42
C PRO A 468 8.38 -21.47 2.83
N ALA A 469 8.91 -21.95 3.97
CA ALA A 469 8.59 -23.27 4.49
C ALA A 469 7.17 -23.33 5.06
N VAL A 470 6.73 -22.27 5.76
CA VAL A 470 5.36 -22.16 6.28
C VAL A 470 4.34 -22.13 5.15
N TRP A 471 4.58 -21.32 4.11
CA TRP A 471 3.72 -21.27 2.93
C TRP A 471 3.61 -22.63 2.25
N THR A 472 4.76 -23.25 1.93
CA THR A 472 4.82 -24.55 1.26
C THR A 472 4.05 -25.61 2.05
N ALA A 473 4.23 -25.70 3.37
CA ALA A 473 3.54 -26.70 4.17
C ALA A 473 2.01 -26.53 4.19
N VAL A 474 1.51 -25.29 4.23
CA VAL A 474 0.06 -25.03 4.18
C VAL A 474 -0.51 -25.35 2.79
N MET A 475 0.24 -25.03 1.74
CA MET A 475 -0.13 -25.35 0.36
C MET A 475 -0.17 -26.87 0.11
N GLU A 476 0.85 -27.61 0.55
CA GLU A 476 0.92 -29.08 0.46
C GLU A 476 -0.20 -29.77 1.25
N ALA A 477 -0.68 -29.14 2.33
CA ALA A 477 -1.82 -29.61 3.10
C ALA A 477 -3.19 -29.35 2.42
N GLY A 478 -3.20 -28.71 1.25
CA GLY A 478 -4.38 -28.57 0.38
C GLY A 478 -5.02 -27.19 0.35
N ALA A 479 -4.30 -26.13 0.73
CA ALA A 479 -4.79 -24.76 0.60
C ALA A 479 -4.68 -24.22 -0.85
N THR A 480 -5.41 -23.14 -1.14
CA THR A 480 -5.33 -22.38 -2.39
C THR A 480 -4.85 -20.96 -2.09
N PRO A 481 -3.98 -20.34 -2.90
CA PRO A 481 -3.55 -18.98 -2.62
C PRO A 481 -4.68 -17.98 -2.93
N LEU A 482 -4.72 -16.86 -2.21
CA LEU A 482 -5.75 -15.83 -2.32
C LEU A 482 -5.11 -14.44 -2.37
N GLY A 483 -5.43 -13.69 -3.43
CA GLY A 483 -4.99 -12.32 -3.63
C GLY A 483 -5.96 -11.28 -3.07
N PHE A 484 -5.55 -10.01 -3.14
CA PHE A 484 -6.33 -8.86 -2.67
C PHE A 484 -7.71 -8.75 -3.31
N ASP A 485 -7.86 -9.01 -4.61
CA ASP A 485 -9.14 -8.83 -5.29
C ASP A 485 -10.21 -9.78 -4.71
N ALA A 486 -9.83 -11.03 -4.44
CA ALA A 486 -10.73 -12.00 -3.82
C ALA A 486 -10.98 -11.66 -2.34
N LEU A 487 -9.97 -11.19 -1.61
CA LEU A 487 -10.14 -10.69 -0.24
C LEU A 487 -11.17 -9.55 -0.17
N ASP A 488 -11.12 -8.61 -1.11
CA ASP A 488 -12.03 -7.46 -1.13
C ASP A 488 -13.50 -7.90 -1.29
N MET A 489 -13.76 -8.91 -2.12
CA MET A 489 -15.10 -9.52 -2.19
C MET A 489 -15.53 -10.10 -0.84
N LEU A 490 -14.64 -10.89 -0.22
CA LEU A 490 -14.93 -11.61 1.02
C LEU A 490 -15.21 -10.65 2.18
N ARG A 491 -14.40 -9.60 2.31
CA ARG A 491 -14.48 -8.62 3.40
C ARG A 491 -15.69 -7.69 3.26
N ILE A 492 -16.06 -7.31 2.02
CA ILE A 492 -17.26 -6.49 1.76
C ILE A 492 -18.51 -7.28 2.13
N GLU A 493 -18.60 -8.54 1.71
CA GLU A 493 -19.71 -9.43 2.07
C GLU A 493 -19.85 -9.59 3.59
N ALA A 494 -18.72 -9.65 4.30
CA ALA A 494 -18.66 -9.77 5.76
C ALA A 494 -18.80 -8.42 6.52
N GLY A 495 -18.92 -7.30 5.80
CA GLY A 495 -19.06 -5.96 6.39
C GLY A 495 -17.84 -5.50 7.18
N LEU A 496 -16.64 -5.87 6.74
CA LEU A 496 -15.39 -5.50 7.40
C LEU A 496 -14.85 -4.18 6.83
N ALA A 497 -14.51 -3.26 7.73
CA ALA A 497 -14.14 -1.89 7.42
C ALA A 497 -12.71 -1.79 6.90
N PHE A 498 -12.50 -1.00 5.85
CA PHE A 498 -11.19 -0.71 5.29
C PHE A 498 -10.90 0.80 5.36
N ALA A 499 -9.70 1.16 5.83
CA ALA A 499 -9.26 2.55 5.92
C ALA A 499 -9.32 3.25 4.55
N GLY A 500 -9.75 4.51 4.54
CA GLY A 500 -10.01 5.27 3.30
C GLY A 500 -11.33 4.94 2.62
N HIS A 501 -12.00 3.84 2.98
CA HIS A 501 -13.30 3.45 2.46
C HIS A 501 -14.40 3.66 3.49
N GLU A 502 -14.44 2.82 4.53
CA GLU A 502 -15.45 2.90 5.58
C GLU A 502 -15.16 3.99 6.59
N PHE A 503 -13.89 4.36 6.78
CA PHE A 503 -13.49 5.43 7.70
C PHE A 503 -12.30 6.24 7.20
N CYS A 504 -12.19 7.45 7.76
CA CYS A 504 -11.06 8.36 7.69
C CYS A 504 -11.06 9.21 8.97
N ASP A 505 -10.17 10.18 9.07
CA ASP A 505 -10.10 11.13 10.18
C ASP A 505 -11.38 11.96 10.39
N GLN A 506 -12.31 11.99 9.44
CA GLN A 506 -13.61 12.65 9.61
C GLN A 506 -14.74 11.73 10.07
N THR A 507 -14.53 10.41 10.02
CA THR A 507 -15.55 9.39 10.33
C THR A 507 -15.30 8.78 11.70
N ASP A 508 -16.32 8.71 12.55
CA ASP A 508 -16.20 8.02 13.84
C ASP A 508 -16.52 6.51 13.75
N PRO A 509 -16.17 5.71 14.77
CA PRO A 509 -16.44 4.27 14.78
C PRO A 509 -17.92 3.89 14.63
N PHE A 510 -18.87 4.75 15.02
CA PHE A 510 -20.29 4.46 14.89
C PHE A 510 -20.74 4.61 13.43
N GLU A 511 -20.31 5.69 12.76
CA GLU A 511 -20.55 5.91 11.34
C GLU A 511 -19.80 4.88 10.47
N ALA A 512 -18.65 4.37 10.93
CA ALA A 512 -17.86 3.34 10.26
C ALA A 512 -18.36 1.89 10.48
N GLY A 513 -19.47 1.69 11.20
CA GLY A 513 -20.06 0.36 11.42
C GLY A 513 -19.34 -0.51 12.46
N ILE A 514 -18.33 0.01 13.15
CA ILE A 514 -17.55 -0.71 14.17
C ILE A 514 -17.77 -0.16 15.59
N GLY A 515 -18.88 0.52 15.84
CA GLY A 515 -19.21 1.13 17.13
C GLY A 515 -19.26 0.17 18.32
N PHE A 516 -19.36 -1.14 18.08
CA PHE A 516 -19.22 -2.19 19.11
C PHE A 516 -17.82 -2.23 19.75
N THR A 517 -16.84 -1.56 19.15
CA THR A 517 -15.48 -1.41 19.70
C THR A 517 -15.37 -0.28 20.73
N VAL A 518 -16.35 0.61 20.83
CA VAL A 518 -16.27 1.79 21.70
C VAL A 518 -16.85 1.51 23.09
N ALA A 519 -15.98 1.42 24.09
CA ALA A 519 -16.32 1.17 25.49
C ALA A 519 -16.46 2.48 26.28
N LEU A 520 -17.51 3.27 25.99
CA LEU A 520 -17.77 4.54 26.71
C LEU A 520 -17.95 4.36 28.23
N SER A 521 -18.39 3.18 28.68
CA SER A 521 -18.55 2.86 30.10
C SER A 521 -17.24 2.59 30.84
N LYS A 522 -16.09 2.62 30.15
CA LYS A 522 -14.78 2.52 30.78
C LYS A 522 -14.58 3.70 31.75
N PRO A 523 -14.15 3.47 33.00
CA PRO A 523 -13.94 4.52 33.98
C PRO A 523 -12.86 5.52 33.58
N GLU A 524 -11.74 5.03 33.07
CA GLU A 524 -10.64 5.86 32.60
C GLU A 524 -11.03 6.64 31.34
N ASP A 525 -10.41 7.80 31.16
CA ASP A 525 -10.51 8.54 29.91
C ASP A 525 -9.66 7.88 28.82
N PHE A 526 -10.05 8.08 27.57
CA PHE A 526 -9.28 7.68 26.40
C PHE A 526 -9.43 8.72 25.29
N ILE A 527 -8.46 8.78 24.39
CA ILE A 527 -8.41 9.81 23.35
C ILE A 527 -9.67 9.72 22.46
N GLY A 528 -10.43 10.82 22.43
CA GLY A 528 -11.67 10.94 21.67
C GLY A 528 -12.94 10.58 22.43
N LYS A 529 -12.89 10.11 23.69
CA LYS A 529 -14.06 9.67 24.45
C LYS A 529 -15.19 10.70 24.51
N ALA A 530 -14.89 11.94 24.92
CA ALA A 530 -15.89 13.00 25.03
C ALA A 530 -16.59 13.30 23.69
N ALA A 531 -15.82 13.38 22.59
CA ALA A 531 -16.39 13.57 21.26
C ALA A 531 -17.25 12.37 20.81
N LEU A 532 -16.86 11.15 21.18
CA LEU A 532 -17.61 9.93 20.88
C LEU A 532 -18.89 9.82 21.70
N GLU A 533 -18.92 10.32 22.95
CA GLU A 533 -20.14 10.42 23.75
C GLU A 533 -21.16 11.34 23.06
N GLU A 534 -20.72 12.51 22.59
CA GLU A 534 -21.56 13.46 21.86
C GLU A 534 -22.06 12.88 20.53
N ARG A 535 -21.18 12.27 19.73
CA ARG A 535 -21.52 11.64 18.45
C ARG A 535 -22.49 10.48 18.61
N LYS A 536 -22.35 9.67 19.67
CA LYS A 536 -23.29 8.59 19.98
C LYS A 536 -24.67 9.12 20.38
N ALA A 537 -24.73 10.23 21.10
CA ALA A 537 -25.98 10.88 21.46
C ALA A 537 -26.69 11.53 20.26
N HIS A 538 -25.92 11.94 19.23
CA HIS A 538 -26.44 12.64 18.06
C HIS A 538 -25.95 11.99 16.74
N PRO A 539 -26.33 10.74 16.45
CA PRO A 539 -25.87 10.05 15.25
C PRO A 539 -26.41 10.74 14.00
N ARG A 540 -25.51 11.13 13.09
CA ARG A 540 -25.90 11.76 11.81
C ARG A 540 -25.98 10.73 10.69
N ARG A 541 -24.97 9.88 10.57
CA ARG A 541 -24.92 8.82 9.55
C ARG A 541 -24.75 7.45 10.17
N LYS A 542 -25.00 6.42 9.37
CA LYS A 542 -24.86 5.02 9.76
C LYS A 542 -24.36 4.20 8.57
N LEU A 543 -23.46 3.27 8.84
CA LEU A 543 -23.08 2.25 7.86
C LEU A 543 -24.23 1.24 7.69
N VAL A 544 -24.63 1.00 6.45
CA VAL A 544 -25.65 0.03 6.06
C VAL A 544 -25.18 -0.84 4.91
N GLY A 545 -25.83 -1.99 4.73
CA GLY A 545 -25.71 -2.78 3.51
C GLY A 545 -26.77 -2.36 2.49
N LEU A 546 -26.38 -2.28 1.22
CA LEU A 546 -27.28 -2.09 0.08
C LEU A 546 -27.24 -3.30 -0.85
N ALA A 547 -28.39 -3.68 -1.40
CA ALA A 547 -28.50 -4.52 -2.58
C ALA A 547 -28.89 -3.63 -3.78
N ILE A 548 -28.14 -3.74 -4.88
CA ILE A 548 -28.26 -2.86 -6.05
C ILE A 548 -28.89 -3.68 -7.18
N ALA A 549 -30.05 -3.26 -7.66
CA ALA A 549 -30.80 -3.91 -8.73
C ALA A 549 -30.27 -3.52 -10.11
N SER A 550 -28.96 -3.68 -10.34
CA SER A 550 -28.31 -3.29 -11.59
C SER A 550 -27.08 -4.15 -11.90
N ASN A 551 -26.86 -4.37 -13.19
CA ASN A 551 -25.61 -4.94 -13.71
C ASN A 551 -24.55 -3.86 -14.02
N GLU A 552 -24.93 -2.58 -14.05
CA GLU A 552 -23.96 -1.48 -14.14
C GLU A 552 -23.22 -1.32 -12.79
N PRO A 553 -21.88 -1.21 -12.80
CA PRO A 553 -21.10 -1.14 -11.57
C PRO A 553 -21.28 0.21 -10.88
N ALA A 554 -21.59 0.16 -9.59
CA ALA A 554 -21.39 1.27 -8.68
C ALA A 554 -19.91 1.33 -8.25
N SER A 555 -19.47 2.51 -7.81
CA SER A 555 -18.10 2.76 -7.38
C SER A 555 -18.05 3.38 -5.98
N HIS A 556 -16.91 3.25 -5.30
CA HIS A 556 -16.61 4.05 -4.10
C HIS A 556 -16.82 5.55 -4.40
N GLY A 557 -17.47 6.26 -3.47
CA GLY A 557 -17.77 7.69 -3.60
C GLY A 557 -19.04 8.02 -4.37
N ASP A 558 -19.67 7.06 -5.08
CA ASP A 558 -20.94 7.29 -5.75
C ASP A 558 -21.99 7.79 -4.74
N GLY A 559 -22.68 8.88 -5.11
CA GLY A 559 -23.70 9.48 -4.26
C GLY A 559 -24.96 8.62 -4.17
N ILE A 560 -25.57 8.56 -2.98
CA ILE A 560 -26.84 7.89 -2.74
C ILE A 560 -27.92 8.94 -2.59
N TYR A 561 -29.06 8.73 -3.25
CA TYR A 561 -30.11 9.71 -3.42
C TYR A 561 -31.49 9.18 -2.99
N LEU A 562 -32.29 10.08 -2.43
CA LEU A 562 -33.74 9.95 -2.34
C LEU A 562 -34.36 11.10 -3.15
N GLY A 563 -34.94 10.78 -4.30
CA GLY A 563 -35.35 11.79 -5.28
C GLY A 563 -34.15 12.63 -5.72
N ARG A 564 -34.17 13.94 -5.43
CA ARG A 564 -33.08 14.87 -5.76
C ARG A 564 -32.06 15.08 -4.64
N ALA A 565 -32.39 14.70 -3.41
CA ALA A 565 -31.51 14.91 -2.27
C ALA A 565 -30.43 13.82 -2.21
N LYS A 566 -29.15 14.20 -2.08
CA LYS A 566 -28.06 13.28 -1.72
C LYS A 566 -28.17 12.99 -0.23
N VAL A 567 -28.33 11.72 0.12
CA VAL A 567 -28.56 11.23 1.49
C VAL A 567 -27.47 10.30 1.99
N GLY A 568 -26.44 10.05 1.18
CA GLY A 568 -25.30 9.22 1.55
C GLY A 568 -24.30 9.03 0.43
N GLU A 569 -23.40 8.09 0.64
CA GLU A 569 -22.38 7.67 -0.32
C GLU A 569 -22.04 6.19 -0.17
N ILE A 570 -21.60 5.57 -1.27
CA ILE A 570 -21.04 4.23 -1.26
C ILE A 570 -19.62 4.28 -0.71
N THR A 571 -19.32 3.42 0.27
CA THR A 571 -17.97 3.28 0.84
C THR A 571 -17.21 2.13 0.18
N SER A 572 -17.85 0.97 0.00
CA SER A 572 -17.28 -0.18 -0.71
C SER A 572 -18.37 -0.91 -1.49
N THR A 573 -18.02 -1.54 -2.60
CA THR A 573 -18.99 -2.21 -3.47
C THR A 573 -18.36 -3.37 -4.22
N VAL A 574 -19.13 -4.43 -4.41
CA VAL A 574 -18.69 -5.61 -5.16
C VAL A 574 -19.89 -6.31 -5.79
N ARG A 575 -19.64 -7.04 -6.89
CA ARG A 575 -20.60 -8.04 -7.37
C ARG A 575 -20.36 -9.36 -6.63
N SER A 576 -21.20 -9.65 -5.64
CA SER A 576 -21.07 -10.83 -4.79
C SER A 576 -21.36 -12.11 -5.57
N PRO A 577 -20.41 -13.07 -5.64
CA PRO A 577 -20.64 -14.36 -6.30
C PRO A 577 -21.66 -15.22 -5.56
N VAL A 578 -21.64 -15.23 -4.22
CA VAL A 578 -22.56 -16.08 -3.42
C VAL A 578 -23.97 -15.54 -3.38
N LEU A 579 -24.15 -14.21 -3.42
CA LEU A 579 -25.48 -13.59 -3.43
C LEU A 579 -26.02 -13.38 -4.85
N GLY A 580 -25.20 -13.56 -5.88
CA GLY A 580 -25.59 -13.39 -7.30
C GLY A 580 -26.01 -11.97 -7.67
N THR A 581 -25.68 -10.97 -6.84
CA THR A 581 -26.13 -9.59 -6.98
C THR A 581 -25.02 -8.60 -6.63
N GLN A 582 -25.18 -7.35 -7.06
CA GLN A 582 -24.28 -6.27 -6.66
C GLN A 582 -24.68 -5.76 -5.27
N ILE A 583 -23.69 -5.66 -4.39
CA ILE A 583 -23.86 -5.21 -3.01
C ILE A 583 -22.92 -4.06 -2.72
N ALA A 584 -23.30 -3.21 -1.77
CA ALA A 584 -22.45 -2.14 -1.30
C ALA A 584 -22.56 -1.94 0.21
N LEU A 585 -21.43 -1.62 0.84
CA LEU A 585 -21.39 -0.89 2.10
C LEU A 585 -21.60 0.59 1.80
N ALA A 586 -22.45 1.22 2.59
CA ALA A 586 -22.86 2.61 2.36
C ALA A 586 -23.01 3.35 3.67
N ARG A 587 -22.56 4.61 3.69
CA ARG A 587 -22.79 5.52 4.80
C ARG A 587 -23.93 6.46 4.42
N VAL A 588 -25.07 6.32 5.11
CA VAL A 588 -26.30 7.07 4.82
C VAL A 588 -26.75 7.85 6.05
N ASP A 589 -27.48 8.93 5.84
CA ASP A 589 -28.19 9.63 6.91
C ASP A 589 -29.09 8.65 7.69
N VAL A 590 -29.08 8.75 9.02
CA VAL A 590 -29.76 7.82 9.92
C VAL A 590 -31.24 7.64 9.59
N ALA A 591 -31.91 8.69 9.08
CA ALA A 591 -33.32 8.66 8.71
C ALA A 591 -33.62 7.68 7.56
N TYR A 592 -32.62 7.35 6.73
CA TYR A 592 -32.75 6.44 5.60
C TYR A 592 -32.00 5.11 5.80
N SER A 593 -31.53 4.85 7.02
CA SER A 593 -30.90 3.59 7.41
C SER A 593 -31.82 2.40 7.75
N PRO A 594 -33.16 2.55 7.95
CA PRO A 594 -34.02 1.39 8.19
C PRO A 594 -33.99 0.39 7.04
N LEU A 595 -34.16 -0.90 7.37
CA LEU A 595 -34.28 -1.96 6.39
C LEU A 595 -35.42 -1.67 5.41
N ASP A 596 -35.24 -2.16 4.19
CA ASP A 596 -36.17 -2.03 3.09
C ASP A 596 -36.38 -0.61 2.52
N THR A 597 -35.67 0.40 3.05
CA THR A 597 -35.66 1.75 2.47
C THR A 597 -35.15 1.71 1.02
N ALA A 598 -35.96 2.23 0.09
CA ALA A 598 -35.61 2.35 -1.32
C ALA A 598 -34.74 3.60 -1.54
N LEU A 599 -33.60 3.41 -2.20
CA LEU A 599 -32.59 4.44 -2.45
C LEU A 599 -32.12 4.33 -3.90
N GLN A 600 -31.43 5.36 -4.39
CA GLN A 600 -30.91 5.36 -5.74
C GLN A 600 -29.44 5.79 -5.78
N ILE A 601 -28.61 5.05 -6.50
CA ILE A 601 -27.19 5.37 -6.66
C ILE A 601 -27.03 6.23 -7.90
N GLY A 602 -26.42 7.40 -7.74
CA GLY A 602 -26.15 8.34 -8.83
C GLY A 602 -24.85 7.99 -9.54
N GLN A 603 -24.94 7.73 -10.84
CA GLN A 603 -23.77 7.57 -11.72
C GLN A 603 -23.37 8.94 -12.29
N LEU A 604 -22.08 9.29 -12.20
CA LEU A 604 -21.55 10.64 -12.49
C LEU A 604 -22.31 11.72 -11.71
N ASP A 605 -22.29 11.62 -10.37
CA ASP A 605 -23.09 12.44 -9.45
C ASP A 605 -24.60 12.43 -9.76
N GLY A 606 -25.04 11.39 -10.47
CA GLY A 606 -26.41 11.25 -10.89
C GLY A 606 -26.81 12.09 -12.10
N HIS A 607 -25.86 12.62 -12.86
CA HIS A 607 -26.18 13.29 -14.12
C HIS A 607 -26.52 12.30 -15.25
N ARG A 608 -26.04 11.06 -15.16
CA ARG A 608 -26.29 10.03 -16.19
C ARG A 608 -27.49 9.15 -15.86
N LYS A 609 -27.47 8.49 -14.71
CA LYS A 609 -28.46 7.46 -14.34
C LYS A 609 -28.63 7.34 -12.82
N ARG A 610 -29.80 6.85 -12.41
CA ARG A 610 -30.07 6.37 -11.05
C ARG A 610 -30.18 4.84 -11.10
N LEU A 611 -29.35 4.15 -10.31
CA LEU A 611 -29.45 2.70 -10.12
C LEU A 611 -30.28 2.43 -8.88
N ASP A 612 -31.36 1.65 -8.99
CA ASP A 612 -32.20 1.36 -7.84
C ASP A 612 -31.47 0.44 -6.86
N ALA A 613 -31.55 0.78 -5.58
CA ALA A 613 -30.95 0.06 -4.48
C ALA A 613 -31.90 -0.01 -3.29
N LYS A 614 -31.66 -0.97 -2.40
CA LYS A 614 -32.47 -1.19 -1.21
C LYS A 614 -31.58 -1.46 -0.01
N VAL A 615 -31.91 -0.86 1.13
CA VAL A 615 -31.23 -1.15 2.39
C VAL A 615 -31.55 -2.57 2.84
N VAL A 616 -30.51 -3.37 3.08
CA VAL A 616 -30.58 -4.79 3.48
C VAL A 616 -29.85 -5.02 4.80
N ALA A 617 -30.02 -6.22 5.35
CA ALA A 617 -29.33 -6.63 6.56
C ALA A 617 -27.80 -6.50 6.40
N PHE A 618 -27.15 -5.97 7.42
CA PHE A 618 -25.70 -5.83 7.50
C PHE A 618 -25.13 -6.78 8.57
N PRO A 619 -24.04 -7.51 8.27
CA PRO A 619 -23.39 -7.66 6.96
C PRO A 619 -24.25 -8.45 5.96
N HIS A 620 -23.93 -8.37 4.67
CA HIS A 620 -24.70 -9.01 3.59
C HIS A 620 -24.64 -10.54 3.63
N TYR A 621 -23.54 -11.10 4.15
CA TYR A 621 -23.31 -12.53 4.28
C TYR A 621 -23.03 -12.92 5.74
N ASP A 622 -23.65 -14.01 6.21
CA ASP A 622 -23.55 -14.53 7.58
C ASP A 622 -23.71 -13.47 8.69
N PRO A 623 -24.84 -12.74 8.76
CA PRO A 623 -25.02 -11.65 9.72
C PRO A 623 -25.01 -12.10 11.19
N THR A 624 -25.28 -13.37 11.45
CA THR A 624 -25.18 -13.97 12.80
C THR A 624 -23.76 -14.36 13.19
N LYS A 625 -22.80 -14.25 12.24
CA LYS A 625 -21.39 -14.64 12.41
C LYS A 625 -21.25 -16.10 12.82
N ALA A 626 -22.10 -16.98 12.30
CA ALA A 626 -22.09 -18.40 12.63
C ALA A 626 -20.81 -19.09 12.10
N ARG A 627 -20.31 -18.70 10.92
CA ARG A 627 -19.17 -19.34 10.26
C ARG A 627 -17.84 -19.02 10.96
N VAL A 628 -17.62 -17.77 11.37
CA VAL A 628 -16.41 -17.40 12.13
C VAL A 628 -16.37 -18.06 13.53
N ARG A 629 -17.55 -18.37 14.09
CA ARG A 629 -17.72 -19.00 15.41
C ARG A 629 -17.72 -20.53 15.39
N ALA A 630 -17.82 -21.14 14.21
CA ALA A 630 -17.89 -22.60 14.02
C ALA A 630 -16.65 -23.35 14.53
#